data_AF-A0A2T5GHJ8-F1
#
_entry.id   AF-A0A2T5GHJ8-F1
#
_cell.length_a   1.000
_cell.length_b   1.000
_cell.length_c   1.000
_cell.angle_alpha   90.00
_cell.angle_beta   90.00
_cell.angle_gamma   90.00
#
_symmetry.space_group_name_H-M   'P 1'
#
loop_
_entity.id
_entity.type
_entity.pdbx_description
1 polymer ?
#
loop_
_entity_poly.entity_id
_entity_poly.type
_entity_poly.pdbx_seq_one_letter_code
_entity_poly.pdbx_strand_id
1 'polypeptide(L)'
;MFSPSRIKTLQRILSAAERAIFERALEVGGRAVLKAADILRADVRRRAEDTMTMLGKLLHEEANAIADKDRGPHARPLTAAERKAIVEAYGSDPDPSRVRIVPGPGESIVAFAAFVKGNPAITIGNTIYLRWGQKKINYPDFTRSDEGLDMLVHEYSHVIQYHRLGFSRFGARYAAELTRARGDADSLYDYKHRKTTFNTETLEGQAEMVGNYAKVKSGSGALSRAEAAGLRKRLKGSGVYGL
;
A
#
# COMPACT_ATOMS: atom_id res chain seq x y z
N MET A 1 19.35 18.20 6.46
CA MET A 1 18.19 18.85 5.81
C MET A 1 18.59 19.23 4.40
N PHE A 2 18.04 18.59 3.36
CA PHE A 2 18.28 19.07 2.00
C PHE A 2 17.66 20.45 1.80
N SER A 3 18.29 21.27 0.97
CA SER A 3 17.75 22.58 0.63
C SER A 3 16.42 22.42 -0.12
N PRO A 4 15.45 23.33 0.09
CA PRO A 4 14.22 23.40 -0.69
C PRO A 4 14.45 23.38 -2.21
N SER A 5 15.61 23.87 -2.67
CA SER A 5 16.02 23.82 -4.08
C SER A 5 16.27 22.40 -4.60
N ARG A 6 16.86 21.51 -3.80
CA ARG A 6 17.14 20.12 -4.21
C ARG A 6 15.86 19.29 -4.34
N ILE A 7 14.90 19.53 -3.45
CA ILE A 7 13.56 18.93 -3.50
C ILE A 7 12.82 19.39 -4.78
N LYS A 8 12.87 20.69 -5.08
CA LYS A 8 12.25 21.28 -6.29
C LYS A 8 12.82 20.73 -7.60
N THR A 9 14.13 20.45 -7.63
CA THR A 9 14.79 19.86 -8.79
C THR A 9 14.37 18.41 -9.03
N LEU A 10 14.33 17.58 -7.98
CA LEU A 10 13.85 16.20 -8.08
C LEU A 10 12.40 16.14 -8.55
N GLN A 11 11.56 17.06 -8.05
CA GLN A 11 10.15 17.17 -8.47
C GLN A 11 9.99 17.48 -9.97
N ARG A 12 10.75 18.44 -10.51
CA ARG A 12 10.64 18.79 -11.95
C ARG A 12 10.96 17.63 -12.87
N ILE A 13 11.91 16.78 -12.48
CA ILE A 13 12.35 15.63 -13.28
C ILE A 13 11.24 14.56 -13.33
N LEU A 14 10.56 14.32 -12.21
CA LEU A 14 9.45 13.35 -12.10
C LEU A 14 8.22 13.80 -12.91
N SER A 15 7.75 15.03 -12.74
CA SER A 15 6.51 15.50 -13.39
C SER A 15 6.62 15.62 -14.91
N ALA A 16 7.81 15.92 -15.45
CA ALA A 16 8.02 15.97 -16.90
C ALA A 16 7.97 14.57 -17.55
N ALA A 17 8.45 13.58 -16.81
CA ALA A 17 8.44 12.17 -17.22
C ALA A 17 7.03 11.58 -17.24
N GLU A 18 6.20 11.91 -16.25
CA GLU A 18 4.85 11.39 -16.10
C GLU A 18 3.87 11.95 -17.14
N ARG A 19 3.98 13.25 -17.46
CA ARG A 19 3.17 13.88 -18.53
C ARG A 19 3.41 13.26 -19.90
N ALA A 20 4.66 13.00 -20.26
CA ALA A 20 5.01 12.44 -21.56
C ALA A 20 4.40 11.03 -21.81
N ILE A 21 4.11 10.28 -20.73
CA ILE A 21 3.49 8.94 -20.81
C ILE A 21 2.00 9.06 -21.04
N PHE A 22 1.33 9.96 -20.31
CA PHE A 22 -0.10 10.20 -20.46
C PHE A 22 -0.43 10.70 -21.86
N GLU A 23 0.41 11.59 -22.41
CA GLU A 23 0.29 12.09 -23.78
C GLU A 23 0.49 10.97 -24.82
N ARG A 24 1.51 10.12 -24.66
CA ARG A 24 1.73 8.97 -25.57
C ARG A 24 0.65 7.90 -25.49
N ALA A 25 0.06 7.69 -24.31
CA ALA A 25 -1.04 6.75 -24.12
C ALA A 25 -2.33 7.20 -24.84
N LEU A 26 -2.51 8.51 -25.00
CA LEU A 26 -3.64 9.09 -25.75
C LEU A 26 -3.42 9.06 -27.28
N GLU A 27 -2.17 9.09 -27.76
CA GLU A 27 -1.85 9.15 -29.20
C GLU A 27 -1.91 7.80 -29.94
N VAL A 28 -1.80 6.65 -29.26
CA VAL A 28 -1.71 5.35 -29.94
C VAL A 28 -3.09 4.72 -30.18
N GLY A 29 -3.66 4.97 -31.36
CA GLY A 29 -4.84 4.28 -31.90
C GLY A 29 -4.51 3.01 -32.72
N GLY A 30 -5.36 1.98 -32.59
CA GLY A 30 -5.67 0.96 -33.61
C GLY A 30 -4.57 0.00 -34.12
N ARG A 31 -4.64 -1.28 -33.71
CA ARG A 31 -3.96 -2.50 -34.26
C ARG A 31 -2.44 -2.67 -34.08
N ALA A 32 -1.64 -1.62 -33.91
CA ALA A 32 -0.27 -1.73 -33.32
C ALA A 32 -0.26 -1.75 -31.78
N VAL A 33 -1.47 -1.86 -31.20
CA VAL A 33 -1.80 -1.54 -29.82
C VAL A 33 -1.18 -2.50 -28.81
N LEU A 34 -1.03 -3.80 -29.11
CA LEU A 34 -0.51 -4.76 -28.14
C LEU A 34 0.98 -4.55 -27.84
N LYS A 35 1.82 -4.43 -28.88
CA LYS A 35 3.25 -4.14 -28.70
C LYS A 35 3.47 -2.77 -28.06
N ALA A 36 2.71 -1.76 -28.47
CA ALA A 36 2.77 -0.43 -27.86
C ALA A 36 2.33 -0.45 -26.38
N ALA A 37 1.28 -1.21 -26.05
CA ALA A 37 0.82 -1.39 -24.68
C ALA A 37 1.85 -2.15 -23.82
N ASP A 38 2.53 -3.16 -24.36
CA ASP A 38 3.57 -3.88 -23.64
C ASP A 38 4.81 -3.02 -23.40
N ILE A 39 5.21 -2.20 -24.37
CA ILE A 39 6.26 -1.19 -24.21
C ILE A 39 5.88 -0.17 -23.15
N LEU A 40 4.64 0.33 -23.18
CA LEU A 40 4.12 1.28 -22.21
C LEU A 40 4.11 0.68 -20.79
N ARG A 41 3.62 -0.56 -20.64
CA ARG A 41 3.64 -1.30 -19.37
C ARG A 41 5.06 -1.49 -18.85
N ALA A 42 5.99 -1.85 -19.72
CA ALA A 42 7.39 -2.01 -19.34
C ALA A 42 8.03 -0.67 -18.91
N ASP A 43 7.75 0.43 -19.60
CA ASP A 43 8.23 1.77 -19.23
C ASP A 43 7.67 2.23 -17.88
N VAL A 44 6.36 2.10 -17.68
CA VAL A 44 5.67 2.41 -16.42
C VAL A 44 6.26 1.60 -15.28
N ARG A 45 6.45 0.28 -15.48
CA ARG A 45 7.07 -0.60 -14.48
C ARG A 45 8.49 -0.16 -14.14
N ARG A 46 9.34 0.07 -15.14
CA ARG A 46 10.72 0.51 -14.93
C ARG A 46 10.77 1.82 -14.13
N ARG A 47 9.92 2.79 -14.47
CA ARG A 47 9.86 4.07 -13.74
C ARG A 47 9.38 3.90 -12.31
N ALA A 48 8.40 3.03 -12.08
CA ALA A 48 7.98 2.70 -10.71
C ALA A 48 9.14 2.07 -9.91
N GLU A 49 9.90 1.16 -10.52
CA GLU A 49 11.10 0.56 -9.91
C GLU A 49 12.18 1.62 -9.63
N ASP A 50 12.44 2.54 -10.56
CA ASP A 50 13.38 3.66 -10.39
C ASP A 50 12.94 4.61 -9.26
N THR A 51 11.66 4.96 -9.22
CA THR A 51 11.08 5.80 -8.16
C THR A 51 11.22 5.13 -6.80
N MET A 52 10.85 3.84 -6.67
CA MET A 52 11.00 3.12 -5.40
C MET A 52 12.46 2.95 -4.99
N THR A 53 13.37 2.75 -5.95
CA THR A 53 14.81 2.70 -5.70
C THR A 53 15.33 4.05 -5.19
N MET A 54 14.86 5.15 -5.76
CA MET A 54 15.20 6.50 -5.32
C MET A 54 14.68 6.78 -3.91
N LEU A 55 13.40 6.47 -3.62
CA LEU A 55 12.82 6.61 -2.29
C LEU A 55 13.56 5.76 -1.25
N GLY A 56 14.00 4.55 -1.62
CA GLY A 56 14.79 3.67 -0.77
C GLY A 56 16.19 4.18 -0.43
N LYS A 57 16.68 5.24 -1.08
CA LYS A 57 17.98 5.90 -0.78
C LYS A 57 17.84 7.11 0.15
N LEU A 58 16.61 7.53 0.46
CA LEU A 58 16.32 8.71 1.27
C LEU A 58 16.03 8.34 2.73
N LEU A 59 16.10 9.33 3.61
CA LEU A 59 15.56 9.17 4.96
C LEU A 59 14.04 9.01 4.90
N HIS A 60 13.46 8.29 5.86
CA HIS A 60 12.02 7.97 5.85
C HIS A 60 11.12 9.19 5.69
N GLU A 61 11.38 10.27 6.42
CA GLU A 61 10.59 11.51 6.34
C GLU A 61 10.75 12.23 5.00
N GLU A 62 11.92 12.14 4.36
CA GLU A 62 12.16 12.73 3.03
C GLU A 62 11.44 11.93 1.94
N ALA A 63 11.48 10.60 2.04
CA ALA A 63 10.75 9.71 1.15
C ALA A 63 9.23 9.91 1.28
N ASN A 64 8.72 10.02 2.52
CA ASN A 64 7.32 10.36 2.76
C ASN A 64 6.95 11.71 2.16
N ALA A 65 7.77 12.75 2.37
CA ALA A 65 7.50 14.09 1.83
C ALA A 65 7.48 14.14 0.29
N ILE A 66 8.19 13.22 -0.38
CA ILE A 66 8.11 13.06 -1.83
C ILE A 66 6.84 12.29 -2.19
N ALA A 67 6.60 11.11 -1.62
CA ALA A 67 5.43 10.30 -1.90
C ALA A 67 4.10 11.05 -1.63
N ASP A 68 4.07 11.88 -0.59
CA ASP A 68 2.89 12.67 -0.21
C ASP A 68 2.53 13.75 -1.24
N LYS A 69 3.44 14.12 -2.15
CA LYS A 69 3.14 15.07 -3.23
C LYS A 69 2.36 14.42 -4.36
N ASP A 70 2.54 13.12 -4.54
CA ASP A 70 1.91 12.36 -5.62
C ASP A 70 0.48 11.93 -5.29
N ARG A 71 -0.09 12.45 -4.20
CA ARG A 71 -1.45 12.19 -3.75
C ARG A 71 -2.51 12.71 -4.72
N GLY A 72 -2.21 13.83 -5.40
CA GLY A 72 -3.16 14.54 -6.24
C GLY A 72 -4.31 15.21 -5.46
N PRO A 73 -5.27 15.86 -6.16
CA PRO A 73 -6.28 16.73 -5.55
C PRO A 73 -7.42 15.98 -4.85
N HIS A 74 -7.58 14.68 -5.08
CA HIS A 74 -8.69 13.88 -4.54
C HIS A 74 -8.36 13.13 -3.25
N ALA A 75 -7.16 13.37 -2.71
CA ALA A 75 -6.73 12.78 -1.45
C ALA A 75 -7.60 13.27 -0.28
N ARG A 76 -8.09 12.34 0.53
CA ARG A 76 -8.86 12.66 1.74
C ARG A 76 -8.14 12.17 3.01
N PRO A 77 -8.32 12.83 4.16
CA PRO A 77 -7.90 12.27 5.44
C PRO A 77 -8.74 11.03 5.79
N LEU A 78 -8.25 10.26 6.76
CA LEU A 78 -9.06 9.27 7.44
C LEU A 78 -10.28 9.93 8.09
N THR A 79 -11.46 9.33 7.95
CA THR A 79 -12.66 9.73 8.70
C THR A 79 -12.44 9.51 10.20
N ALA A 80 -13.33 10.05 11.04
CA ALA A 80 -13.28 9.79 12.47
C ALA A 80 -13.45 8.29 12.80
N ALA A 81 -14.31 7.58 12.05
CA ALA A 81 -14.55 6.15 12.23
C ALA A 81 -13.33 5.31 11.81
N GLU A 82 -12.74 5.62 10.64
CA GLU A 82 -11.52 4.96 10.16
C GLU A 82 -10.36 5.18 11.13
N ARG A 83 -10.16 6.42 11.60
CA ARG A 83 -9.14 6.74 12.60
C ARG A 83 -9.33 5.95 13.89
N LYS A 84 -10.57 5.82 14.38
CA LYS A 84 -10.87 5.03 15.57
C LYS A 84 -10.52 3.55 15.35
N ALA A 85 -10.87 2.97 14.20
CA ALA A 85 -10.54 1.59 13.87
C ALA A 85 -9.02 1.37 13.82
N ILE A 86 -8.27 2.31 13.23
CA ILE A 86 -6.81 2.27 13.20
C ILE A 86 -6.20 2.39 14.60
N VAL A 87 -6.69 3.30 15.44
CA VAL A 87 -6.18 3.47 16.81
C VAL A 87 -6.46 2.23 17.65
N GLU A 88 -7.62 1.60 17.46
CA GLU A 88 -7.92 0.31 18.11
C GLU A 88 -6.94 -0.79 17.67
N ALA A 89 -6.57 -0.82 16.39
CA ALA A 89 -5.67 -1.83 15.82
C ALA A 89 -4.20 -1.60 16.18
N TYR A 90 -3.69 -0.37 16.07
CA TYR A 90 -2.25 -0.09 16.11
C TYR A 90 -1.83 0.92 17.18
N GLY A 91 -2.78 1.54 17.87
CA GLY A 91 -2.52 2.70 18.71
C GLY A 91 -2.33 3.98 17.88
N SER A 92 -1.64 4.96 18.47
CA SER A 92 -1.56 6.34 17.94
C SER A 92 -0.23 6.68 17.26
N ASP A 93 0.72 5.75 17.21
CA ASP A 93 2.07 5.96 16.67
C ASP A 93 2.35 4.95 15.53
N PRO A 94 2.56 5.42 14.28
CA PRO A 94 2.57 6.81 13.81
C PRO A 94 1.18 7.46 13.83
N ASP A 95 1.16 8.81 13.89
CA ASP A 95 -0.07 9.60 13.93
C ASP A 95 -0.97 9.32 12.70
N PRO A 96 -2.17 8.72 12.90
CA PRO A 96 -3.09 8.45 11.80
C PRO A 96 -3.60 9.71 11.08
N SER A 97 -3.38 10.91 11.63
CA SER A 97 -3.77 12.18 10.99
C SER A 97 -2.92 12.51 9.77
N ARG A 98 -1.73 11.92 9.66
CA ARG A 98 -0.82 12.07 8.52
C ARG A 98 -1.25 11.25 7.31
N VAL A 99 -2.07 10.22 7.52
CA VAL A 99 -2.47 9.28 6.47
C VAL A 99 -3.53 9.87 5.55
N ARG A 100 -3.39 9.60 4.25
CA ARG A 100 -4.37 9.97 3.22
C ARG A 100 -4.82 8.75 2.44
N ILE A 101 -6.10 8.76 2.08
CA ILE A 101 -6.71 7.81 1.15
C ILE A 101 -6.90 8.53 -0.18
N VAL A 102 -6.46 7.90 -1.27
CA VAL A 102 -6.51 8.46 -2.64
C VAL A 102 -7.32 7.53 -3.54
N PRO A 103 -8.30 8.05 -4.31
CA PRO A 103 -9.04 7.24 -5.27
C PRO A 103 -8.25 7.19 -6.58
N GLY A 104 -7.89 5.99 -7.01
CA GLY A 104 -6.97 5.76 -8.11
C GLY A 104 -5.52 6.02 -7.71
N PRO A 105 -4.62 6.17 -8.71
CA PRO A 105 -3.20 6.32 -8.48
C PRO A 105 -2.80 7.73 -8.05
N GLY A 106 -3.73 8.69 -8.02
CA GLY A 106 -3.37 10.11 -7.88
C GLY A 106 -2.41 10.52 -9.00
N GLU A 107 -1.27 11.08 -8.62
CA GLU A 107 -0.15 11.38 -9.52
C GLU A 107 0.98 10.35 -9.39
N SER A 108 0.82 9.29 -8.57
CA SER A 108 1.88 8.32 -8.31
C SER A 108 2.01 7.29 -9.42
N ILE A 109 3.15 7.32 -10.13
CA ILE A 109 3.50 6.29 -11.12
C ILE A 109 3.61 4.89 -10.51
N VAL A 110 4.02 4.79 -9.24
CA VAL A 110 4.12 3.51 -8.51
C VAL A 110 2.73 2.93 -8.27
N ALA A 111 1.78 3.76 -7.81
CA ALA A 111 0.39 3.32 -7.63
C ALA A 111 -0.26 2.94 -8.95
N PHE A 112 -0.01 3.71 -10.01
CA PHE A 112 -0.49 3.38 -11.35
C PHE A 112 0.03 2.02 -11.83
N ALA A 113 1.34 1.77 -11.70
CA ALA A 113 1.95 0.49 -12.06
C ALA A 113 1.34 -0.69 -11.28
N ALA A 114 1.07 -0.51 -9.99
CA ALA A 114 0.42 -1.53 -9.16
C ALA A 114 -1.00 -1.85 -9.65
N PHE A 115 -1.79 -0.84 -10.02
CA PHE A 115 -3.14 -1.05 -10.54
C PHE A 115 -3.16 -1.67 -11.93
N VAL A 116 -2.18 -1.37 -12.78
CA VAL A 116 -1.99 -2.04 -14.06
C VAL A 116 -1.68 -3.53 -13.87
N LYS A 117 -0.93 -3.89 -12.81
CA LYS A 117 -0.67 -5.29 -12.41
C LYS A 117 -1.93 -5.99 -11.86
N GLY A 118 -2.93 -5.22 -11.45
CA GLY A 118 -4.21 -5.73 -10.97
C GLY A 118 -4.43 -5.57 -9.47
N ASN A 119 -3.49 -4.98 -8.73
CA ASN A 119 -3.62 -4.80 -7.29
C ASN A 119 -4.88 -3.97 -6.97
N PRO A 120 -5.65 -4.35 -5.92
CA PRO A 120 -6.84 -3.61 -5.50
C PRO A 120 -6.47 -2.29 -4.80
N ALA A 121 -5.38 -2.29 -4.05
CA ALA A 121 -4.85 -1.13 -3.34
C ALA A 121 -3.32 -1.22 -3.28
N ILE A 122 -2.70 -0.13 -2.85
CA ILE A 122 -1.27 -0.08 -2.52
C ILE A 122 -1.01 1.06 -1.54
N THR A 123 -0.13 0.81 -0.57
CA THR A 123 0.37 1.83 0.34
C THR A 123 1.79 2.25 -0.02
N ILE A 124 2.02 3.57 -0.03
CA ILE A 124 3.34 4.18 -0.21
C ILE A 124 3.52 5.22 0.89
N GLY A 125 4.36 4.92 1.88
CA GLY A 125 4.56 5.80 3.03
C GLY A 125 3.27 6.02 3.81
N ASN A 126 2.81 7.28 3.87
CA ASN A 126 1.57 7.68 4.55
C ASN A 126 0.34 7.74 3.62
N THR A 127 0.41 7.16 2.42
CA THR A 127 -0.68 7.27 1.44
C THR A 127 -1.17 5.89 1.02
N ILE A 128 -2.47 5.67 1.17
CA ILE A 128 -3.19 4.47 0.72
C ILE A 128 -3.91 4.83 -0.58
N TYR A 129 -3.49 4.21 -1.67
CA TYR A 129 -4.13 4.36 -2.98
C TYR A 129 -5.11 3.21 -3.20
N LEU A 130 -6.33 3.52 -3.64
CA LEU A 130 -7.34 2.51 -3.95
C LEU A 130 -7.62 2.48 -5.45
N ARG A 131 -7.57 1.30 -6.09
CA ARG A 131 -7.93 1.17 -7.50
C ARG A 131 -9.35 1.69 -7.76
N TRP A 132 -9.56 2.38 -8.89
CA TRP A 132 -10.88 2.86 -9.27
C TRP A 132 -11.89 1.72 -9.47
N GLY A 133 -13.16 2.02 -9.23
CA GLY A 133 -14.28 1.13 -9.57
C GLY A 133 -14.51 -0.05 -8.62
N GLN A 134 -13.89 -0.03 -7.43
CA GLN A 134 -14.15 -1.04 -6.40
C GLN A 134 -15.56 -0.91 -5.81
N LYS A 135 -16.48 -1.77 -6.26
CA LYS A 135 -17.90 -1.73 -5.86
C LYS A 135 -18.16 -2.14 -4.40
N LYS A 136 -17.23 -2.91 -3.80
CA LYS A 136 -17.38 -3.45 -2.43
C LYS A 136 -16.85 -2.52 -1.34
N ILE A 137 -16.16 -1.45 -1.71
CA ILE A 137 -15.54 -0.51 -0.78
C ILE A 137 -16.27 0.83 -0.86
N ASN A 138 -16.78 1.28 0.28
CA ASN A 138 -17.38 2.60 0.40
C ASN A 138 -16.26 3.64 0.52
N TYR A 139 -15.88 4.26 -0.61
CA TYR A 139 -14.76 5.19 -0.64
C TYR A 139 -14.87 6.34 0.38
N PRO A 140 -16.03 6.98 0.60
CA PRO A 140 -16.19 7.97 1.66
C PRO A 140 -15.84 7.49 3.08
N ASP A 141 -16.05 6.20 3.39
CA ASP A 141 -15.86 5.65 4.74
C ASP A 141 -15.67 4.13 4.68
N PHE A 142 -14.43 3.67 4.79
CA PHE A 142 -14.05 2.27 4.61
C PHE A 142 -14.65 1.37 5.71
N THR A 143 -14.98 1.90 6.89
CA THR A 143 -15.57 1.11 7.98
C THR A 143 -17.03 0.71 7.74
N ARG A 144 -17.61 1.07 6.58
CA ARG A 144 -19.01 0.76 6.22
C ARG A 144 -19.19 -0.60 5.54
N SER A 145 -18.11 -1.31 5.24
CA SER A 145 -18.14 -2.70 4.76
C SER A 145 -16.99 -3.49 5.35
N ASP A 146 -17.14 -4.81 5.38
CA ASP A 146 -16.09 -5.70 5.90
C ASP A 146 -14.86 -5.67 5.01
N GLU A 147 -15.06 -5.69 3.68
CA GLU A 147 -13.96 -5.54 2.73
C GLU A 147 -13.27 -4.18 2.83
N GLY A 148 -14.03 -3.11 3.14
CA GLY A 148 -13.46 -1.79 3.36
C GLY A 148 -12.62 -1.74 4.64
N LEU A 149 -13.13 -2.29 5.75
CA LEU A 149 -12.43 -2.34 7.03
C LEU A 149 -11.17 -3.21 6.94
N ASP A 150 -11.29 -4.39 6.34
CA ASP A 150 -10.18 -5.31 6.05
C ASP A 150 -9.08 -4.60 5.25
N MET A 151 -9.45 -3.99 4.13
CA MET A 151 -8.54 -3.21 3.28
C MET A 151 -7.87 -2.07 4.04
N LEU A 152 -8.64 -1.29 4.81
CA LEU A 152 -8.11 -0.17 5.59
C LEU A 152 -7.02 -0.64 6.54
N VAL A 153 -7.30 -1.68 7.32
CA VAL A 153 -6.38 -2.16 8.36
C VAL A 153 -5.18 -2.90 7.74
N HIS A 154 -5.40 -3.64 6.65
CA HIS A 154 -4.34 -4.25 5.83
C HIS A 154 -3.36 -3.18 5.34
N GLU A 155 -3.86 -2.19 4.60
CA GLU A 155 -3.04 -1.13 4.01
C GLU A 155 -2.36 -0.27 5.09
N TYR A 156 -3.04 0.00 6.21
CA TYR A 156 -2.40 0.69 7.33
C TYR A 156 -1.27 -0.12 7.97
N SER A 157 -1.28 -1.46 7.89
CA SER A 157 -0.13 -2.29 8.29
C SER A 157 1.13 -1.88 7.54
N HIS A 158 1.00 -1.55 6.25
CA HIS A 158 2.13 -1.09 5.45
C HIS A 158 2.59 0.31 5.87
N VAL A 159 1.68 1.19 6.31
CA VAL A 159 2.06 2.48 6.93
C VAL A 159 2.92 2.23 8.19
N ILE A 160 2.50 1.30 9.06
CA ILE A 160 3.30 0.89 10.24
C ILE A 160 4.65 0.33 9.83
N GLN A 161 4.69 -0.53 8.81
CA GLN A 161 5.92 -1.15 8.33
C GLN A 161 6.88 -0.11 7.73
N TYR A 162 6.39 0.86 6.94
CA TYR A 162 7.19 1.99 6.45
C TYR A 162 7.71 2.83 7.61
N HIS A 163 6.88 3.13 8.60
CA HIS A 163 7.28 3.92 9.76
C HIS A 163 8.41 3.24 10.56
N ARG A 164 8.30 1.93 10.79
CA ARG A 164 9.29 1.16 11.57
C ARG A 164 10.56 0.82 10.80
N LEU A 165 10.46 0.51 9.51
CA LEU A 165 11.58 0.02 8.70
C LEU A 165 12.22 1.12 7.86
N GLY A 166 11.48 2.15 7.50
CA GLY A 166 11.82 3.07 6.41
C GLY A 166 11.70 2.39 5.03
N PHE A 167 11.69 3.20 3.97
CA PHE A 167 11.52 2.73 2.59
C PHE A 167 12.59 1.72 2.16
N SER A 168 13.84 1.97 2.56
CA SER A 168 14.99 1.12 2.20
C SER A 168 14.82 -0.32 2.71
N ARG A 169 14.62 -0.48 4.03
CA ARG A 169 14.52 -1.80 4.64
C ARG A 169 13.20 -2.48 4.33
N PHE A 170 12.12 -1.72 4.18
CA PHE A 170 10.84 -2.24 3.68
C PHE A 170 11.01 -2.87 2.31
N GLY A 171 11.54 -2.11 1.34
CA GLY A 171 11.74 -2.59 -0.04
C GLY A 171 12.69 -3.79 -0.12
N ALA A 172 13.80 -3.75 0.61
CA ALA A 172 14.76 -4.87 0.67
C ALA A 172 14.12 -6.14 1.25
N ARG A 173 13.34 -6.01 2.33
CA ARG A 173 12.63 -7.15 2.94
C ARG A 173 11.57 -7.72 1.99
N TYR A 174 10.75 -6.87 1.39
CA TYR A 174 9.73 -7.31 0.43
C TYR A 174 10.37 -8.03 -0.77
N ALA A 175 11.44 -7.48 -1.34
CA ALA A 175 12.16 -8.11 -2.45
C ALA A 175 12.73 -9.48 -2.07
N ALA A 176 13.28 -9.62 -0.86
CA ALA A 176 13.77 -10.90 -0.36
C ALA A 176 12.64 -11.92 -0.14
N GLU A 177 11.49 -11.50 0.38
CA GLU A 177 10.31 -12.35 0.56
C GLU A 177 9.73 -12.80 -0.79
N LEU A 178 9.58 -11.89 -1.75
CA LEU A 178 9.14 -12.20 -3.10
C LEU A 178 10.11 -13.14 -3.82
N THR A 179 11.42 -12.98 -3.61
CA THR A 179 12.44 -13.90 -4.15
C THR A 179 12.29 -15.31 -3.59
N ARG A 180 12.06 -15.45 -2.28
CA ARG A 180 11.81 -16.76 -1.64
C ARG A 180 10.51 -17.40 -2.16
N ALA A 181 9.52 -16.58 -2.48
CA ALA A 181 8.29 -16.96 -3.15
C ALA A 181 8.44 -17.20 -4.67
N ARG A 182 9.65 -17.15 -5.22
CA ARG A 182 9.92 -17.33 -6.67
C ARG A 182 9.14 -16.36 -7.56
N GLY A 183 8.87 -15.15 -7.06
CA GLY A 183 8.09 -14.13 -7.77
C GLY A 183 6.58 -14.24 -7.62
N ASP A 184 6.06 -15.26 -6.92
CA ASP A 184 4.64 -15.42 -6.64
C ASP A 184 4.20 -14.50 -5.49
N ALA A 185 3.64 -13.35 -5.85
CA ALA A 185 3.15 -12.37 -4.88
C ALA A 185 1.95 -12.89 -4.08
N ASP A 186 1.09 -13.72 -4.68
CA ASP A 186 -0.11 -14.25 -4.01
C ASP A 186 0.28 -15.16 -2.84
N SER A 187 1.38 -15.91 -3.01
CA SER A 187 1.92 -16.72 -1.93
C SER A 187 2.34 -15.89 -0.71
N LEU A 188 2.69 -14.61 -0.85
CA LEU A 188 3.04 -13.76 0.30
C LEU A 188 1.83 -13.53 1.23
N TYR A 189 0.61 -13.50 0.69
CA TYR A 189 -0.61 -13.33 1.48
C TYR A 189 -1.02 -14.61 2.23
N ASP A 190 -0.54 -15.78 1.79
CA ASP A 190 -1.05 -17.07 2.24
C ASP A 190 -0.54 -17.53 3.63
N TYR A 191 -0.75 -16.70 4.65
CA TYR A 191 -0.33 -17.01 6.01
C TYR A 191 -1.03 -18.27 6.55
N LYS A 192 -2.23 -18.64 6.03
CA LYS A 192 -3.04 -19.75 6.54
C LYS A 192 -2.35 -21.10 6.37
N HIS A 193 -1.59 -21.30 5.30
CA HIS A 193 -0.85 -22.54 5.05
C HIS A 193 0.57 -22.54 5.65
N ARG A 194 1.00 -21.45 6.28
CA ARG A 194 2.30 -21.34 6.95
C ARG A 194 2.19 -21.46 8.47
N LYS A 195 3.18 -22.12 9.08
CA LYS A 195 3.32 -22.25 10.54
C LYS A 195 4.15 -21.10 11.14
N THR A 196 3.68 -19.86 10.97
CA THR A 196 4.36 -18.63 11.43
C THR A 196 3.56 -17.90 12.52
N THR A 197 4.25 -17.06 13.29
CA THR A 197 3.64 -15.98 14.09
C THR A 197 3.76 -14.65 13.34
N PHE A 198 3.04 -13.61 13.79
CA PHE A 198 3.08 -12.28 13.19
C PHE A 198 4.53 -11.78 12.93
N ASN A 199 5.41 -11.90 13.92
CA ASN A 199 6.79 -11.40 13.82
C ASN A 199 7.67 -12.16 12.82
N THR A 200 7.32 -13.41 12.50
CA THR A 200 8.06 -14.28 11.57
C THR A 200 7.39 -14.39 10.19
N GLU A 201 6.22 -13.80 10.03
CA GLU A 201 5.48 -13.80 8.78
C GLU A 201 6.04 -12.76 7.80
N THR A 202 5.76 -12.94 6.51
CA THR A 202 6.02 -11.96 5.45
C THR A 202 5.30 -10.63 5.71
N LEU A 203 5.73 -9.55 5.07
CA LEU A 203 5.10 -8.23 5.20
C LEU A 203 3.62 -8.25 4.79
N GLU A 204 3.29 -8.92 3.69
CA GLU A 204 1.91 -9.09 3.22
C GLU A 204 1.11 -10.02 4.13
N GLY A 205 1.69 -11.15 4.55
CA GLY A 205 1.02 -12.06 5.48
C GLY A 205 0.74 -11.41 6.85
N GLN A 206 1.62 -10.52 7.33
CA GLN A 206 1.37 -9.70 8.51
C GLN A 206 0.13 -8.82 8.31
N ALA A 207 0.06 -8.10 7.20
CA ALA A 207 -1.06 -7.21 6.89
C ALA A 207 -2.38 -7.98 6.73
N GLU A 208 -2.34 -9.10 6.01
CA GLU A 208 -3.48 -9.98 5.77
C GLU A 208 -3.99 -10.62 7.08
N MET A 209 -3.09 -10.96 8.01
CA MET A 209 -3.47 -11.42 9.35
C MET A 209 -4.26 -10.35 10.12
N VAL A 210 -3.82 -9.09 10.07
CA VAL A 210 -4.53 -8.03 10.81
C VAL A 210 -5.86 -7.69 10.16
N GLY A 211 -5.91 -7.56 8.83
CA GLY A 211 -7.18 -7.33 8.11
C GLY A 211 -8.21 -8.43 8.41
N ASN A 212 -7.79 -9.69 8.36
CA ASN A 212 -8.66 -10.81 8.74
C ASN A 212 -9.12 -10.76 10.20
N TYR A 213 -8.26 -10.32 11.12
CA TYR A 213 -8.64 -10.20 12.53
C TYR A 213 -9.57 -9.00 12.77
N ALA A 214 -9.47 -7.92 11.99
CA ALA A 214 -10.39 -6.79 12.03
C ALA A 214 -11.84 -7.25 11.77
N LYS A 215 -12.05 -8.13 10.77
CA LYS A 215 -13.35 -8.76 10.47
C LYS A 215 -13.89 -9.63 11.61
N VAL A 216 -13.01 -10.32 12.36
CA VAL A 216 -13.40 -11.05 13.57
C VAL A 216 -13.87 -10.09 14.66
N LYS A 217 -13.12 -9.00 14.86
CA LYS A 217 -13.38 -7.99 15.89
C LYS A 217 -14.67 -7.20 15.66
N SER A 218 -15.03 -6.92 14.40
CA SER A 218 -16.30 -6.30 14.03
C SER A 218 -17.50 -7.25 14.14
N GLY A 219 -17.27 -8.55 14.34
CA GLY A 219 -18.33 -9.56 14.45
C GLY A 219 -18.99 -9.91 13.10
N SER A 220 -18.40 -9.47 11.99
CA SER A 220 -18.95 -9.59 10.65
C SER A 220 -18.23 -10.63 9.78
N GLY A 221 -17.07 -11.11 10.22
CA GLY A 221 -16.30 -12.15 9.53
C GLY A 221 -16.89 -13.55 9.63
N ALA A 222 -16.80 -14.31 8.54
CA ALA A 222 -17.21 -15.72 8.44
C ALA A 222 -16.22 -16.74 9.06
N LEU A 223 -15.20 -16.28 9.79
CA LEU A 223 -14.24 -17.18 10.42
C LEU A 223 -14.90 -17.96 11.56
N SER A 224 -14.68 -19.26 11.59
CA SER A 224 -15.10 -20.11 12.70
C SER A 224 -14.42 -19.65 14.00
N ARG A 225 -15.01 -19.99 15.16
CA ARG A 225 -14.41 -19.71 16.47
C ARG A 225 -12.99 -20.27 16.60
N ALA A 226 -12.72 -21.44 15.99
CA ALA A 226 -11.42 -22.07 16.00
C ALA A 226 -10.39 -21.27 15.17
N GLU A 227 -10.78 -20.80 13.98
CA GLU A 227 -9.92 -19.96 13.14
C GLU A 227 -9.63 -18.61 13.80
N ALA A 228 -10.65 -17.98 14.40
CA ALA A 228 -10.49 -16.74 15.15
C ALA A 228 -9.52 -16.90 16.34
N ALA A 229 -9.63 -18.00 17.09
CA ALA A 229 -8.72 -18.31 18.19
C ALA A 229 -7.29 -18.59 17.70
N GLY A 230 -7.15 -19.31 16.57
CA GLY A 230 -5.87 -19.56 15.92
C GLY A 230 -5.18 -18.28 15.46
N LEU A 231 -5.92 -17.38 14.80
CA LEU A 231 -5.42 -16.09 14.35
C LEU A 231 -5.01 -15.21 15.54
N ARG A 232 -5.83 -15.13 16.59
CA ARG A 232 -5.49 -14.42 17.84
C ARG A 232 -4.18 -14.95 18.45
N LYS A 233 -3.98 -16.26 18.48
CA LYS A 233 -2.73 -16.87 18.97
C LYS A 233 -1.52 -16.45 18.15
N ARG A 234 -1.65 -16.37 16.82
CA ARG A 234 -0.55 -15.96 15.93
C ARG A 234 -0.23 -14.47 16.00
N LEU A 235 -1.21 -13.64 16.36
CA LEU A 235 -1.06 -12.21 16.62
C LEU A 235 -0.51 -11.88 18.01
N LYS A 236 -0.41 -12.85 18.92
CA LYS A 236 0.07 -12.62 20.28
C LYS A 236 1.51 -12.07 20.28
N GLY A 237 1.75 -10.99 21.04
CA GLY A 237 3.02 -10.29 21.15
C GLY A 237 3.32 -9.36 19.98
N SER A 238 2.32 -9.02 19.15
CA SER A 238 2.46 -8.06 18.05
C SER A 238 2.18 -6.62 18.49
N GLY A 239 1.45 -6.44 19.59
CA GLY A 239 0.87 -5.18 20.04
C GLY A 239 -0.40 -4.78 19.27
N VAL A 240 -0.74 -5.49 18.18
CA VAL A 240 -1.89 -5.20 17.34
C VAL A 240 -3.17 -5.61 18.07
N TYR A 241 -4.15 -4.71 18.17
CA TYR A 241 -5.34 -4.86 19.03
C TYR A 241 -5.00 -5.19 20.49
N GLY A 242 -3.83 -4.78 20.97
CA GLY A 242 -3.35 -5.08 22.32
C GLY A 242 -2.95 -6.55 22.54
N LEU A 243 -2.66 -7.31 21.48
CA LEU A 243 -2.31 -8.75 21.54
C LEU A 243 -0.82 -9.04 21.64
#